data_AF-A0A9P1ESY2-F1
#
_entry.id   AF-A0A9P1ESY2-F1
#
_cell.length_a   1.000
_cell.length_b   1.000
_cell.length_c   1.000
_cell.angle_alpha   90.00
_cell.angle_beta   90.00
_cell.angle_gamma   90.00
#
_symmetry.space_group_name_H-M   'P 1'
#
loop_
_entity.id
_entity.type
_entity.pdbx_description
1 polymer ?
#
loop_
_entity_poly.entity_id
_entity_poly.type
_entity_poly.pdbx_seq_one_letter_code
_entity_poly.pdbx_strand_id
1 'polypeptide(L)'
;MAENLLATCAACCCAMACLMVVTIIDLSLAIYFLTLGIVKLDECPVSPNIPVWMIVMAALMFLERILSCATRTSRADFEDEEVVRNRAKVDFGSVLSSIVGIVVLIGFLAGCYLVFSIHSPQPDQCDALLYWSSFVYCIIGVGVTVFIVVSTCCAACGAFFFLKYQTNS
;
A
#
# COMPACT_ATOMS: atom_id res chain seq x y z
N MET A 1 35.42 7.87 2.45
CA MET A 1 34.74 6.56 2.64
C MET A 1 33.85 6.55 3.88
N ALA A 2 34.28 7.09 5.04
CA ALA A 2 33.45 7.19 6.25
C ALA A 2 32.24 8.15 6.14
N GLU A 3 32.37 9.27 5.43
CA GLU A 3 31.27 10.23 5.23
C GLU A 3 30.12 9.64 4.40
N ASN A 4 30.44 8.81 3.40
CA ASN A 4 29.45 8.08 2.63
C ASN A 4 28.72 7.07 3.52
N LEU A 5 29.43 6.34 4.39
CA LEU A 5 28.84 5.33 5.28
C LEU A 5 27.87 5.96 6.30
N LEU A 6 28.20 7.14 6.84
CA LEU A 6 27.36 7.87 7.78
C LEU A 6 26.08 8.40 7.10
N ALA A 7 26.21 8.90 5.86
CA ALA A 7 25.09 9.35 5.05
C ALA A 7 24.15 8.19 4.66
N THR A 8 24.69 7.02 4.27
CA THR A 8 23.84 5.84 3.98
C THR A 8 23.16 5.32 5.23
N CYS A 9 23.83 5.33 6.38
CA CYS A 9 23.26 4.87 7.65
C CYS A 9 22.13 5.81 8.11
N ALA A 10 22.34 7.13 8.05
CA ALA A 10 21.31 8.12 8.37
C ALA A 10 20.11 8.04 7.41
N ALA A 11 20.36 7.89 6.10
CA ALA A 11 19.30 7.70 5.11
C ALA A 11 18.51 6.41 5.36
N CYS A 12 19.18 5.33 5.75
CA CYS A 12 18.55 4.06 6.06
C CYS A 12 17.70 4.14 7.34
N CYS A 13 18.20 4.77 8.40
CA CYS A 13 17.45 4.98 9.64
C CYS A 13 16.21 5.86 9.41
N CYS A 14 16.34 6.96 8.66
CA CYS A 14 15.22 7.83 8.31
C CYS A 14 14.19 7.08 7.45
N ALA A 15 14.63 6.31 6.45
CA ALA A 15 13.75 5.52 5.61
C ALA A 15 12.98 4.48 6.42
N MET A 16 13.65 3.77 7.33
CA MET A 16 13.01 2.78 8.20
C MET A 16 11.99 3.41 9.15
N ALA A 17 12.31 4.58 9.74
CA ALA A 17 11.38 5.33 10.58
C ALA A 17 10.16 5.81 9.79
N CYS A 18 10.36 6.37 8.60
CA CYS A 18 9.27 6.78 7.71
C CYS A 18 8.37 5.60 7.32
N LEU A 19 8.96 4.45 6.96
CA LEU A 19 8.20 3.26 6.62
C LEU A 19 7.37 2.74 7.80
N MET A 20 7.93 2.75 9.02
CA MET A 20 7.18 2.39 10.22
C MET A 20 5.97 3.30 10.44
N VAL A 21 6.17 4.62 10.33
CA VAL A 21 5.07 5.59 10.47
C VAL A 21 3.97 5.35 9.42
N VAL A 22 4.35 5.16 8.16
CA VAL A 22 3.40 4.85 7.08
C VAL A 22 2.62 3.57 7.38
N THR A 23 3.30 2.51 7.83
CA THR A 23 2.61 1.25 8.18
C THR A 23 1.64 1.38 9.34
N ILE A 24 1.95 2.21 10.34
CA ILE A 24 1.06 2.47 11.48
C ILE A 24 -0.19 3.23 11.01
N ILE A 25 -0.01 4.24 10.15
CA ILE A 25 -1.12 4.99 9.57
C ILE A 25 -2.01 4.07 8.74
N ASP A 26 -1.43 3.24 7.87
CA ASP A 26 -2.17 2.30 7.02
C ASP A 26 -2.97 1.28 7.85
N LEU A 27 -2.40 0.76 8.94
CA LEU A 27 -3.12 -0.14 9.86
C LEU A 27 -4.27 0.56 10.56
N SER A 28 -4.04 1.79 11.04
CA SER A 28 -5.08 2.60 11.70
C SER A 28 -6.26 2.84 10.75
N LEU A 29 -5.95 3.05 9.47
CA LEU A 29 -6.91 3.29 8.40
C LEU A 29 -7.69 2.03 8.03
N ALA A 30 -7.02 0.87 7.95
CA ALA A 30 -7.68 -0.42 7.75
C ALA A 30 -8.68 -0.73 8.88
N ILE A 31 -8.34 -0.46 10.14
CA ILE A 31 -9.25 -0.62 11.29
C ILE A 31 -10.43 0.35 11.19
N TYR A 32 -10.17 1.60 10.83
CA TYR A 32 -11.23 2.59 10.63
C TYR A 32 -12.20 2.18 9.51
N PHE A 33 -11.69 1.65 8.40
CA PHE A 33 -12.51 1.14 7.30
C PHE A 33 -13.33 -0.08 7.67
N LEU A 34 -12.74 -1.00 8.44
CA LEU A 34 -13.44 -2.16 8.95
C LEU A 34 -14.59 -1.76 9.89
N THR A 35 -14.32 -0.85 10.83
CA THR A 35 -15.32 -0.41 11.81
C THR A 35 -16.47 0.36 11.16
N LEU A 36 -16.17 1.32 10.27
CA LEU A 36 -17.21 2.02 9.53
C LEU A 36 -18.00 1.10 8.61
N GLY A 37 -17.33 0.18 7.92
CA GLY A 37 -17.97 -0.79 7.04
C GLY A 37 -18.95 -1.69 7.78
N ILE A 38 -18.59 -2.19 8.97
CA ILE A 38 -19.45 -3.05 9.80
C ILE A 38 -20.60 -2.25 10.41
N VAL A 39 -20.32 -1.11 11.04
CA VAL A 39 -21.35 -0.32 11.76
C VAL A 39 -22.41 0.21 10.79
N LYS A 40 -22.01 0.62 9.58
CA LYS A 40 -22.93 1.16 8.57
C LYS A 40 -23.46 0.12 7.59
N LEU A 41 -23.19 -1.17 7.82
CA LEU A 41 -23.70 -2.25 6.96
C LEU A 41 -25.22 -2.39 7.07
N ASP A 42 -25.77 -2.28 8.29
CA ASP A 42 -27.20 -2.50 8.57
C ASP A 42 -28.06 -1.22 8.45
N GLU A 43 -27.45 -0.04 8.52
CA GLU A 43 -28.17 1.24 8.57
C GLU A 43 -28.51 1.81 7.17
N CYS A 44 -27.86 1.35 6.10
CA CYS A 44 -28.09 1.86 4.72
C CYS A 44 -28.37 0.74 3.70
N PRO A 45 -29.63 0.29 3.54
CA PRO A 45 -29.97 -0.79 2.61
C PRO A 45 -29.95 -0.39 1.12
N VAL A 46 -29.87 0.90 0.79
CA VAL A 46 -30.03 1.38 -0.61
C VAL A 46 -28.75 1.30 -1.45
N SER A 47 -27.57 1.14 -0.85
CA SER A 47 -26.34 0.85 -1.62
C SER A 47 -25.29 0.06 -0.81
N PRO A 48 -25.49 -1.26 -0.62
CA PRO A 48 -24.60 -2.10 0.21
C PRO A 48 -23.17 -2.24 -0.36
N ASN A 49 -22.95 -1.81 -1.61
CA ASN A 49 -21.68 -2.01 -2.31
C ASN A 49 -20.51 -1.22 -1.70
N ILE A 50 -20.78 -0.04 -1.11
CA ILE A 50 -19.73 0.79 -0.47
C ILE A 50 -19.20 0.15 0.82
N PRO A 51 -20.04 -0.15 1.84
CA PRO A 51 -19.55 -0.73 3.09
C PRO A 51 -18.91 -2.12 2.87
N VAL A 52 -19.47 -2.94 1.98
CA VAL A 52 -18.89 -4.25 1.62
C VAL A 52 -17.50 -4.07 1.00
N TRP A 53 -17.33 -3.11 0.08
CA TRP A 53 -16.03 -2.80 -0.50
C TRP A 53 -15.01 -2.38 0.56
N MET A 54 -15.40 -1.51 1.52
CA MET A 54 -14.51 -1.08 2.61
C MET A 54 -14.04 -2.25 3.48
N ILE A 55 -14.92 -3.21 3.79
CA ILE A 55 -14.58 -4.42 4.56
C ILE A 55 -13.58 -5.29 3.79
N VAL A 56 -13.84 -5.52 2.50
CA VAL A 56 -12.95 -6.33 1.63
C VAL A 56 -11.57 -5.68 1.52
N MET A 57 -11.52 -4.36 1.33
CA MET A 57 -10.25 -3.62 1.25
C MET A 57 -9.48 -3.67 2.56
N ALA A 58 -10.14 -3.51 3.71
CA ALA A 58 -9.49 -3.65 5.01
C ALA A 58 -8.86 -5.04 5.17
N ALA A 59 -9.58 -6.10 4.82
CA ALA A 59 -9.06 -7.47 4.89
C ALA A 59 -7.85 -7.69 3.97
N LEU A 60 -7.89 -7.17 2.74
CA LEU A 60 -6.77 -7.26 1.80
C LEU A 60 -5.54 -6.49 2.29
N MET A 61 -5.72 -5.30 2.86
CA MET A 61 -4.62 -4.53 3.47
C MET A 61 -3.96 -5.29 4.61
N PHE A 62 -4.75 -5.92 5.50
CA PHE A 62 -4.19 -6.78 6.55
C PHE A 62 -3.42 -7.96 5.98
N LEU A 63 -3.98 -8.64 4.98
CA LEU A 63 -3.35 -9.79 4.34
C LEU A 63 -2.01 -9.41 3.69
N GLU A 64 -1.95 -8.28 3.00
CA GLU A 64 -0.74 -7.76 2.38
C GLU A 64 0.38 -7.53 3.41
N ARG A 65 0.03 -6.97 4.58
CA ARG A 65 1.00 -6.74 5.67
C ARG A 65 1.50 -8.04 6.26
N ILE A 66 0.61 -9.00 6.49
CA ILE A 66 0.99 -10.32 7.02
C ILE A 66 1.94 -11.02 6.04
N LEU A 67 1.63 -11.01 4.74
CA LEU A 67 2.48 -11.58 3.69
C LEU A 67 3.84 -10.87 3.61
N SER A 68 3.85 -9.55 3.71
CA SER A 68 5.08 -8.74 3.70
C SER A 68 5.98 -9.04 4.91
N CYS A 69 5.39 -9.30 6.08
CA CYS A 69 6.15 -9.73 7.26
C CYS A 69 6.63 -11.18 7.13
N ALA A 70 5.76 -12.10 6.69
CA ALA A 70 6.09 -13.52 6.55
C ALA A 70 7.22 -13.76 5.54
N THR A 71 7.23 -13.04 4.43
CA THR A 71 8.30 -13.10 3.42
C THR A 71 9.64 -12.60 3.95
N ARG A 72 9.64 -11.61 4.84
CA ARG A 72 10.87 -11.10 5.48
C ARG A 72 11.42 -12.09 6.50
N THR A 73 10.56 -12.66 7.34
CA THR A 73 10.96 -13.69 8.33
C THR A 73 11.50 -14.94 7.63
N SER A 74 10.84 -15.39 6.56
CA SER A 74 11.32 -16.52 5.75
C SER A 74 12.63 -16.23 5.02
N ARG A 75 13.06 -14.97 4.90
CA ARG A 75 14.36 -14.63 4.32
C ARG A 75 15.49 -14.66 5.36
N ALA A 76 15.17 -14.32 6.61
CA ALA A 76 16.13 -14.27 7.71
C ALA A 76 16.48 -15.67 8.26
N ASP A 77 15.56 -16.62 8.19
CA ASP A 77 15.78 -18.01 8.67
C ASP A 77 16.65 -18.84 7.71
N PHE A 78 16.77 -18.43 6.45
CA PHE A 78 17.48 -19.19 5.40
C PHE A 78 18.95 -18.76 5.20
N GLU A 79 19.46 -17.78 5.96
CA GLU A 79 20.84 -17.32 5.84
C GLU A 79 21.88 -18.32 6.40
N ASP A 80 21.47 -19.38 7.12
CA ASP A 80 22.41 -20.33 7.75
C ASP A 80 22.62 -21.68 7.02
N GLU A 81 21.83 -22.13 6.01
CA GLU A 81 22.03 -23.49 5.43
C GLU A 81 21.97 -23.71 3.90
N GLU A 82 21.56 -22.77 3.02
CA GLU A 82 21.32 -23.13 1.60
C GLU A 82 21.91 -22.18 0.53
N VAL A 83 23.23 -22.11 0.42
CA VAL A 83 23.91 -21.51 -0.76
C VAL A 83 23.79 -22.39 -2.04
N VAL A 84 23.27 -23.63 -1.99
CA VAL A 84 23.59 -24.63 -3.02
C VAL A 84 22.44 -25.10 -3.95
N ARG A 85 21.12 -24.98 -3.64
CA ARG A 85 20.14 -25.78 -4.43
C ARG A 85 18.86 -25.16 -5.00
N ASN A 86 18.57 -23.87 -4.95
CA ASN A 86 17.33 -23.39 -5.59
C ASN A 86 17.42 -21.97 -6.14
N ARG A 87 18.24 -21.79 -7.18
CA ARG A 87 18.17 -20.63 -8.08
C ARG A 87 16.92 -20.62 -9.00
N ALA A 88 15.87 -21.40 -8.69
CA ALA A 88 14.67 -21.59 -9.52
C ALA A 88 13.35 -21.68 -8.75
N LYS A 89 13.32 -21.44 -7.43
CA LYS A 89 12.06 -21.20 -6.73
C LYS A 89 11.92 -19.68 -6.64
N VAL A 90 11.26 -19.09 -7.63
CA VAL A 90 10.76 -17.72 -7.51
C VAL A 90 10.08 -17.65 -6.15
N ASP A 91 10.57 -16.79 -5.24
CA ASP A 91 10.07 -16.69 -3.87
C ASP A 91 8.55 -16.53 -3.91
N PHE A 92 7.81 -17.62 -3.72
CA PHE A 92 6.38 -17.66 -3.94
C PHE A 92 5.68 -16.61 -3.08
N GLY A 93 6.21 -16.36 -1.88
CA GLY A 93 5.74 -15.29 -1.01
C GLY A 93 5.98 -13.88 -1.57
N SER A 94 7.11 -13.61 -2.24
CA SER A 94 7.38 -12.30 -2.86
C SER A 94 6.46 -12.05 -4.06
N VAL A 95 6.18 -13.09 -4.85
CA VAL A 95 5.22 -13.03 -5.96
C VAL A 95 3.80 -12.85 -5.42
N LEU A 96 3.42 -13.60 -4.38
CA LEU A 96 2.10 -13.50 -3.76
C LEU A 96 1.86 -12.13 -3.13
N SER A 97 2.85 -11.56 -2.44
CA SER A 97 2.78 -10.19 -1.92
C SER A 97 2.57 -9.17 -3.05
N SER A 98 3.28 -9.33 -4.18
CA SER A 98 3.11 -8.46 -5.35
C SER A 98 1.72 -8.59 -5.98
N ILE A 99 1.18 -9.81 -6.08
CA ILE A 99 -0.17 -10.07 -6.58
C ILE A 99 -1.21 -9.41 -5.67
N VAL A 100 -1.09 -9.58 -4.35
CA VAL A 100 -2.02 -8.97 -3.39
C VAL A 100 -1.97 -7.44 -3.50
N GLY A 101 -0.79 -6.83 -3.64
CA GLY A 101 -0.67 -5.40 -3.88
C GLY A 101 -1.39 -4.93 -5.14
N ILE A 102 -1.32 -5.69 -6.24
CA ILE A 102 -2.07 -5.39 -7.47
C ILE A 102 -3.58 -5.48 -7.23
N VAL A 103 -4.04 -6.50 -6.49
CA VAL A 103 -5.46 -6.65 -6.14
C VAL A 103 -5.94 -5.47 -5.28
N VAL A 104 -5.13 -5.02 -4.32
CA VAL A 104 -5.39 -3.82 -3.51
C VAL A 104 -5.47 -2.58 -4.37
N LEU A 105 -4.58 -2.41 -5.37
CA LEU A 105 -4.65 -1.29 -6.30
C LEU A 105 -5.92 -1.30 -7.16
N ILE A 106 -6.30 -2.46 -7.71
CA ILE A 106 -7.54 -2.60 -8.48
C ILE A 106 -8.75 -2.32 -7.59
N GLY A 107 -8.75 -2.83 -6.36
CA GLY A 107 -9.77 -2.56 -5.37
C GLY A 107 -9.87 -1.06 -5.06
N PHE A 108 -8.75 -0.37 -4.89
CA PHE A 108 -8.69 1.08 -4.69
C PHE A 108 -9.32 1.86 -5.86
N LEU A 109 -9.00 1.49 -7.10
CA LEU A 109 -9.60 2.10 -8.29
C LEU A 109 -11.11 1.85 -8.38
N ALA A 110 -11.55 0.63 -8.05
CA ALA A 110 -12.97 0.28 -7.98
C ALA A 110 -13.71 1.11 -6.92
N GLY A 111 -13.07 1.37 -5.77
CA GLY A 111 -13.59 2.27 -4.74
C GLY A 111 -13.73 3.71 -5.20
N CYS A 112 -12.70 4.24 -5.86
CA CYS A 112 -12.76 5.57 -6.47
C CYS A 112 -13.94 5.65 -7.45
N TYR A 113 -14.07 4.67 -8.35
CA TYR A 113 -15.18 4.61 -9.31
C TYR A 113 -16.54 4.53 -8.61
N LEU A 114 -16.69 3.68 -7.58
CA LEU A 114 -17.92 3.58 -6.80
C LEU A 114 -18.32 4.92 -6.18
N VAL A 115 -17.37 5.63 -5.54
CA VAL A 115 -17.63 6.94 -4.92
C VAL A 115 -18.01 8.01 -5.94
N PHE A 116 -17.38 8.02 -7.12
CA PHE A 116 -17.70 8.98 -8.19
C PHE A 116 -18.98 8.63 -8.96
N SER A 117 -19.35 7.33 -9.06
CA SER A 117 -20.55 6.90 -9.76
C SER A 117 -21.86 7.25 -9.04
N ILE A 118 -21.82 7.44 -7.71
CA ILE A 118 -22.99 7.70 -6.87
C ILE A 118 -23.31 9.21 -6.75
N HIS A 119 -22.77 10.06 -7.63
CA HIS A 119 -22.99 11.51 -7.63
C HIS A 119 -24.44 11.97 -7.96
N SER A 120 -25.43 11.08 -7.84
CA SER A 120 -26.85 11.46 -7.73
C SER A 120 -27.25 11.44 -6.26
N PRO A 121 -27.24 12.60 -5.57
CA PRO A 121 -27.64 12.68 -4.18
C PRO A 121 -29.14 12.41 -4.10
N GLN A 122 -29.53 11.22 -3.64
CA GLN A 122 -30.82 11.05 -2.99
C GLN A 122 -30.63 11.47 -1.52
N PRO A 123 -31.30 12.53 -1.04
CA PRO A 123 -30.98 13.26 0.20
C PRO A 123 -31.20 12.47 1.51
N ASP A 124 -31.64 11.22 1.46
CA ASP A 124 -32.32 10.56 2.57
C ASP A 124 -31.86 9.11 2.86
N GLN A 125 -30.79 8.61 2.22
CA GLN A 125 -30.47 7.17 2.28
C GLN A 125 -29.13 6.78 2.92
N CYS A 126 -28.22 7.70 3.25
CA CYS A 126 -27.02 7.33 4.01
C CYS A 126 -26.28 8.51 4.65
N ASP A 127 -25.62 8.29 5.79
CA ASP A 127 -24.89 9.34 6.51
C ASP A 127 -23.79 9.97 5.64
N ALA A 128 -23.85 11.29 5.51
CA ALA A 128 -22.84 12.09 4.82
C ALA A 128 -21.42 11.80 5.32
N LEU A 129 -21.28 11.39 6.58
CA LEU A 129 -20.00 11.04 7.19
C LEU A 129 -19.28 9.89 6.46
N LEU A 130 -20.00 8.84 6.06
CA LEU A 130 -19.43 7.66 5.39
C LEU A 130 -18.95 8.02 3.97
N TYR A 131 -19.74 8.82 3.25
CA TYR A 131 -19.40 9.29 1.92
C TYR A 131 -18.17 10.21 1.96
N TRP A 132 -18.16 11.19 2.88
CA TRP A 132 -17.05 12.14 3.02
C TRP A 132 -15.75 11.45 3.45
N SER A 133 -15.80 10.48 4.35
CA SER A 133 -14.60 9.76 4.78
C SER A 133 -14.00 8.92 3.64
N SER A 134 -14.83 8.22 2.87
CA SER A 134 -14.40 7.45 1.70
C SER A 134 -13.86 8.34 0.58
N PHE A 135 -14.51 9.49 0.34
CA PHE A 135 -14.08 10.47 -0.66
C PHE A 135 -12.72 11.09 -0.33
N VAL A 136 -12.54 11.56 0.91
CA VAL A 136 -11.27 12.12 1.39
C VAL A 136 -10.16 11.08 1.31
N TYR A 137 -10.45 9.83 1.68
CA TYR A 137 -9.49 8.73 1.53
C TYR A 137 -9.09 8.50 0.08
N CYS A 138 -10.04 8.47 -0.87
CA CYS A 138 -9.73 8.27 -2.29
C CYS A 138 -8.83 9.40 -2.82
N ILE A 139 -9.12 10.66 -2.48
CA ILE A 139 -8.30 11.79 -2.92
C ILE A 139 -6.89 11.72 -2.33
N ILE A 140 -6.76 11.50 -1.03
CA ILE A 140 -5.47 11.41 -0.36
C ILE A 140 -4.68 10.21 -0.90
N GLY A 141 -5.32 9.05 -1.06
CA GLY A 141 -4.70 7.84 -1.58
C GLY A 141 -4.16 8.00 -3.01
N VAL A 142 -4.94 8.64 -3.90
CA VAL A 142 -4.47 8.97 -5.26
C VAL A 142 -3.28 9.93 -5.19
N GLY A 143 -3.36 10.99 -4.38
CA GLY A 143 -2.30 11.98 -4.23
C GLY A 143 -0.98 11.36 -3.75
N VAL A 144 -1.04 10.50 -2.72
CA VAL A 144 0.12 9.78 -2.19
C VAL A 144 0.69 8.82 -3.24
N THR A 145 -0.16 8.06 -3.93
CA THR A 145 0.29 7.11 -4.97
C THR A 145 1.03 7.84 -6.10
N VAL A 146 0.48 8.94 -6.61
CA VAL A 146 1.13 9.76 -7.64
C VAL A 146 2.46 10.31 -7.15
N PHE A 147 2.51 10.82 -5.91
CA PHE A 147 3.75 11.33 -5.33
C PHE A 147 4.84 10.26 -5.24
N ILE A 148 4.50 9.04 -4.81
CA ILE A 148 5.44 7.91 -4.74
C ILE A 148 5.95 7.53 -6.14
N VAL A 149 5.06 7.44 -7.13
CA VAL A 149 5.44 7.10 -8.52
C VAL A 149 6.38 8.16 -9.09
N VAL A 150 6.06 9.45 -8.92
CA VAL A 150 6.91 10.55 -9.40
C VAL A 150 8.27 10.52 -8.71
N SER A 151 8.31 10.39 -7.39
CA SER A 151 9.55 10.34 -6.62
C SER A 151 10.44 9.16 -7.04
N THR A 152 9.86 7.97 -7.26
CA THR A 152 10.62 6.78 -7.67
C THR A 152 11.10 6.88 -9.11
N CYS A 153 10.29 7.40 -10.04
CA CYS A 153 10.70 7.69 -11.40
C CYS A 153 11.86 8.70 -11.45
N CYS A 154 11.80 9.78 -10.68
CA CYS A 154 12.88 10.77 -10.61
C CYS A 154 14.19 10.19 -10.07
N ALA A 155 14.12 9.35 -9.03
CA ALA A 155 15.28 8.66 -8.47
C ALA A 155 15.91 7.67 -9.46
N ALA A 156 15.10 6.90 -10.18
CA ALA A 156 15.56 5.96 -11.21
C ALA A 156 16.21 6.68 -12.40
N CYS A 157 15.62 7.78 -12.87
CA CYS A 157 16.21 8.60 -13.94
C CYS A 157 17.54 9.24 -13.49
N GLY A 158 17.62 9.72 -12.26
CA GLY A 158 18.86 10.27 -11.69
C GLY A 158 19.97 9.22 -11.58
N ALA A 159 19.64 8.03 -11.07
CA ALA A 159 20.58 6.92 -10.97
C ALA A 159 21.08 6.46 -12.35
N PHE A 160 20.19 6.36 -13.35
CA PHE A 160 20.56 5.99 -14.71
C PHE A 160 21.51 7.01 -15.36
N PHE A 161 21.24 8.30 -15.17
CA PHE A 161 22.10 9.37 -15.70
C PHE A 161 23.48 9.37 -15.04
N PHE A 162 23.53 9.13 -13.72
CA PHE A 162 24.78 9.04 -12.96
C PHE A 162 25.63 7.84 -13.37
N LEU A 163 25.01 6.68 -13.59
CA LEU A 163 25.69 5.47 -14.10
C LEU A 163 26.25 5.68 -15.51
N LYS A 164 25.50 6.38 -16.38
CA LYS A 164 25.96 6.72 -17.73
C LYS A 164 27.13 7.70 -17.71
N TYR A 165 27.19 8.61 -16.74
CA TYR A 165 28.32 9.53 -16.56
C TYR A 165 29.60 8.81 -16.14
N GLN A 166 29.50 7.86 -15.20
CA GLN A 166 30.64 7.06 -14.73
C GLN A 166 31.22 6.12 -15.80
N THR A 167 30.41 5.67 -16.76
CA THR A 167 30.88 4.78 -17.86
C THR A 167 31.50 5.52 -19.03
N ASN A 168 31.36 6.85 -19.10
CA ASN A 168 31.86 7.68 -20.20
C ASN A 168 33.09 8.52 -19.81
N SER A 169 33.66 8.28 -18.61
CA SER A 169 34.94 8.81 -18.14
C SER A 169 35.96 7.69 -18.03
#